data_AF-A0A2M6V139-F1
#
_entry.id   AF-A0A2M6V139-F1
#
_cell.length_a   1.000
_cell.length_b   1.000
_cell.length_c   1.000
_cell.angle_alpha   90.00
_cell.angle_beta   90.00
_cell.angle_gamma   90.00
#
_symmetry.space_group_name_H-M   'P 1'
#
loop_
_entity.id
_entity.type
_entity.pdbx_description
1 polymer ?
#
loop_
_entity_poly.entity_id
_entity_poly.type
_entity_poly.pdbx_seq_one_letter_code
_entity_poly.pdbx_strand_id
1 'polypeptide(L)' 'MSPPTLTIGGLEAVYDALATALDQAGSDKAQLFLVKLALLNANALADEALFQQHLHAALQDL' A
#
# COMPACT_ATOMS: atom_id res chain seq x y z
N MET A 1 -22.81 0.23 -6.13
CA MET A 1 -21.80 -0.74 -6.60
C MET A 1 -20.82 -0.97 -5.47
N SER A 2 -20.57 -2.20 -5.06
CA SER A 2 -19.47 -2.50 -4.14
C SER A 2 -18.14 -2.18 -4.84
N PRO A 3 -17.18 -1.55 -4.16
CA PRO A 3 -15.87 -1.31 -4.75
C PRO A 3 -15.26 -2.66 -5.17
N PRO A 4 -14.55 -2.74 -6.31
CA PRO A 4 -13.86 -3.96 -6.69
C PRO A 4 -12.79 -4.28 -5.63
N THR A 5 -13.11 -5.19 -4.73
CA THR A 5 -12.17 -5.69 -3.74
C THR A 5 -11.23 -6.67 -4.43
N LEU A 6 -9.92 -6.54 -4.22
CA LEU A 6 -8.98 -7.57 -4.68
C LEU A 6 -9.42 -8.93 -4.12
N THR A 7 -9.35 -9.95 -4.97
CA THR A 7 -9.48 -11.33 -4.52
C THR A 7 -8.28 -11.70 -3.63
N ILE A 8 -8.40 -12.76 -2.85
CA ILE A 8 -7.31 -13.25 -1.99
C ILE A 8 -6.02 -13.46 -2.81
N GLY A 9 -6.12 -14.10 -3.98
CA GLY A 9 -4.96 -14.28 -4.88
C GLY A 9 -4.38 -12.96 -5.42
N GLY A 10 -5.20 -11.93 -5.59
CA GLY A 10 -4.72 -10.59 -5.92
C GLY A 10 -3.91 -9.99 -4.76
N LEU A 11 -4.40 -10.12 -3.53
CA LEU A 11 -3.71 -9.65 -2.34
C LEU A 11 -2.37 -10.36 -2.15
N GLU A 12 -2.32 -11.68 -2.38
CA GLU A 12 -1.09 -12.47 -2.34
C GLU A 12 -0.07 -11.98 -3.37
N ALA A 13 -0.50 -11.71 -4.61
CA ALA A 13 0.38 -11.19 -5.65
C ALA A 13 0.91 -9.78 -5.32
N VAL A 14 0.09 -8.92 -4.72
CA VAL A 14 0.52 -7.59 -4.27
C VAL A 14 1.51 -7.70 -3.11
N TYR A 15 1.26 -8.60 -2.16
CA TYR A 15 2.18 -8.85 -1.04
C TYR A 15 3.53 -9.40 -1.51
N ASP A 16 3.53 -10.36 -2.43
CA ASP A 16 4.75 -10.92 -3.01
C ASP A 16 5.58 -9.86 -3.77
N ALA A 17 4.90 -9.02 -4.56
CA ALA A 17 5.53 -7.88 -5.24
C ALA A 17 6.10 -6.86 -4.25
N LEU A 18 5.39 -6.56 -3.16
CA LEU A 18 5.86 -5.69 -2.08
C LEU A 18 7.11 -6.27 -1.41
N ALA A 19 7.10 -7.57 -1.06
CA ALA A 19 8.23 -8.24 -0.43
C ALA A 19 9.48 -8.19 -1.33
N THR A 20 9.31 -8.50 -2.61
CA THR A 20 10.39 -8.43 -3.61
C THR A 20 10.93 -7.00 -3.78
N ALA A 21 10.06 -5.99 -3.78
CA ALA A 21 10.48 -4.61 -3.91
C ALA A 21 11.19 -4.09 -2.65
N LEU A 22 10.75 -4.52 -1.46
CA LEU A 22 11.41 -4.21 -0.20
C LEU A 22 12.81 -4.82 -0.12
N ASP A 23 12.98 -6.07 -0.57
CA ASP A 23 14.29 -6.72 -0.65
C ASP A 23 15.24 -5.95 -1.59
N GLN A 24 14.75 -5.53 -2.76
CA GLN A 24 15.52 -4.70 -3.71
C GLN A 24 15.87 -3.31 -3.17
N ALA A 25 14.95 -2.67 -2.43
CA ALA A 25 15.21 -1.37 -1.83
C ALA A 25 16.27 -1.46 -0.71
N GLY A 26 16.30 -2.59 0.00
CA GLY A 26 17.14 -2.82 1.17
C GLY A 26 16.60 -2.16 2.43
N SER A 27 16.96 -2.69 3.59
CA SER A 27 16.40 -2.30 4.91
C SER A 27 16.54 -0.80 5.24
N ASP A 28 17.59 -0.15 4.73
CA ASP A 28 17.83 1.29 4.94
C ASP A 28 16.81 2.17 4.20
N LYS A 29 16.33 1.71 3.04
CA LYS A 29 15.39 2.46 2.18
C LYS A 29 13.98 1.90 2.20
N ALA A 30 13.73 0.78 2.88
CA ALA A 30 12.41 0.16 2.98
C ALA A 30 11.34 1.15 3.44
N GLN A 31 11.61 1.93 4.49
CA GLN A 31 10.66 2.94 4.98
C GLN A 31 10.43 4.06 3.96
N LEU A 32 11.49 4.59 3.33
CA LEU A 32 11.38 5.62 2.29
C LEU A 32 10.59 5.11 1.07
N PHE A 33 10.80 3.85 0.68
CA PHE A 33 10.08 3.19 -0.39
C PHE A 33 8.59 3.07 -0.08
N LEU A 34 8.23 2.59 1.12
CA LEU A 34 6.82 2.44 1.52
C LEU A 34 6.10 3.78 1.57
N VAL A 35 6.73 4.82 2.12
CA VAL A 35 6.16 6.18 2.13
C VAL A 35 5.95 6.68 0.70
N LYS A 36 6.93 6.49 -0.19
CA LYS A 36 6.81 6.90 -1.60
C LYS A 36 5.72 6.14 -2.35
N LEU A 37 5.61 4.84 -2.12
CA LEU A 37 4.54 4.01 -2.68
C LEU A 37 3.16 4.47 -2.20
N ALA A 38 3.03 4.76 -0.89
CA ALA A 38 1.79 5.25 -0.31
C ALA A 38 1.38 6.61 -0.92
N LEU A 39 2.32 7.54 -1.11
CA LEU A 39 2.07 8.83 -1.77
C LEU A 39 1.66 8.67 -3.24
N LEU A 40 2.29 7.74 -3.98
CA LEU A 40 1.89 7.44 -5.35
C LEU A 40 0.47 6.87 -5.42
N ASN A 41 0.11 5.98 -4.50
CA ASN A 41 -1.24 5.45 -4.39
C ASN A 41 -2.25 6.54 -4.01
N ALA A 42 -1.91 7.45 -3.08
CA ALA A 42 -2.75 8.60 -2.74
C ALA A 42 -3.03 9.48 -3.98
N ASN A 43 -2.00 9.72 -4.80
CA ASN A 43 -2.14 10.49 -6.04
C ASN A 43 -2.99 9.74 -7.07
N ALA A 44 -2.83 8.43 -7.21
CA ALA A 44 -3.63 7.59 -8.10
C ALA A 44 -5.10 7.48 -7.68
N LEU A 45 -5.36 7.46 -6.36
CA LEU A 45 -6.71 7.51 -5.79
C LEU A 45 -7.37 8.87 -6.03
N ALA A 46 -6.58 9.94 -6.13
CA ALA A 46 -7.04 11.32 -6.27
C ALA A 46 -8.04 11.77 -5.18
N ASP A 47 -8.02 11.11 -4.02
CA ASP A 47 -8.91 11.36 -2.88
C ASP A 47 -8.09 11.32 -1.58
N GLU A 48 -7.88 12.50 -0.99
CA GLU A 48 -7.14 12.66 0.27
C GLU A 48 -7.89 12.03 1.44
N ALA A 49 -9.21 12.19 1.51
CA ALA A 49 -10.00 11.72 2.64
C ALA A 49 -10.01 10.18 2.69
N LEU A 50 -10.16 9.54 1.53
CA LEU A 50 -10.10 8.09 1.42
C LEU A 50 -8.71 7.55 1.79
N PHE A 51 -7.64 8.23 1.35
CA PHE A 51 -6.28 7.85 1.75
C PHE A 51 -6.04 8.00 3.26
N GLN A 52 -6.51 9.08 3.87
CA GLN A 52 -6.44 9.29 5.34
C GLN A 52 -7.23 8.22 6.10
N GLN A 53 -8.39 7.80 5.59
CA GLN A 53 -9.14 6.68 6.16
C GLN A 53 -8.36 5.37 6.11
N HIS A 54 -7.73 5.05 4.98
CA HIS A 54 -6.87 3.87 4.86
C HIS A 54 -5.65 3.94 5.79
N LEU A 55 -5.06 5.13 5.95
CA LEU A 55 -3.94 5.34 6.87
C LEU A 55 -4.35 5.06 8.32
N HIS A 56 -5.49 5.58 8.77
CA HIS A 56 -6.01 5.30 10.11
C HIS A 56 -6.36 3.82 10.28
N ALA A 57 -7.00 3.19 9.29
CA ALA A 57 -7.33 1.77 9.36
C ALA A 57 -6.06 0.91 9.50
N ALA A 58 -5.01 1.22 8.73
CA ALA A 58 -3.72 0.52 8.82
C ALA A 58 -3.04 0.73 10.18
N LEU A 59 -3.15 1.90 10.80
CA LEU A 59 -2.61 2.16 12.15
C LEU A 59 -3.36 1.41 13.25
N GLN A 60 -4.65 1.14 13.07
CA GLN A 60 -5.46 0.40 14.05
C GLN A 60 -5.24 -1.12 13.97
N ASP A 61 -4.77 -1.62 12.83
CA ASP A 61 -4.56 -3.05 12.55
C ASP A 61 -3.07 -3.46 12.62
N LEU A 62 -2.18 -2.54 13.03
CA LEU A 62 -0.72 -2.71 13.09
C LEU A 62 -0.26 -3.46 14.35
#